data_AF-A0A537EKH7-F1
#
_entry.id   AF-A0A537EKH7-F1
#
_cell.length_a   1.000
_cell.length_b   1.000
_cell.length_c   1.000
_cell.angle_alpha   90.00
_cell.angle_beta   90.00
_cell.angle_gamma   90.00
#
_symmetry.space_group_name_H-M   'P 1'
#
loop_
_entity.id
_entity.type
_entity.pdbx_description
1 polymer ?
#
loop_
_entity_poly.entity_id
_entity_poly.type
_entity_poly.pdbx_seq_one_letter_code
_entity_poly.pdbx_strand_id
1 'polypeptide(L)'
;MFRKRGLRPWVLNILRRSPKNGAEIMDEIENMSQGWWRPSPGSVYPMLEEMVKDGLIEKRDDGRYEITTKAKEAEDEWPFSHHFTGPRSIDAMLNEITGYIAYFEDLTRTDRAKIEPFKDKIRTMTERLAALSK
;
A
#
# COMPACT_ATOMS: atom_id res chain seq x y z
N MET A 1 3.48 19.52 -10.75
CA MET A 1 2.34 19.51 -9.80
C MET A 1 2.50 18.28 -8.91
N PHE A 2 2.92 18.48 -7.65
CA PHE A 2 3.56 17.43 -6.84
C PHE A 2 2.61 16.35 -6.34
N ARG A 3 3.12 15.11 -6.34
CA ARG A 3 2.51 13.81 -6.04
C ARG A 3 2.05 13.65 -4.58
N LYS A 4 1.17 14.52 -4.07
CA LYS A 4 0.57 14.40 -2.71
C LYS A 4 -0.42 13.24 -2.54
N ARG A 5 -0.61 12.40 -3.56
CA ARG A 5 -1.58 11.29 -3.56
C ARG A 5 -1.07 10.01 -2.87
N GLY A 6 0.22 9.91 -2.56
CA GLY A 6 0.80 8.69 -2.01
C GLY A 6 0.61 8.51 -0.50
N LEU A 7 0.65 9.58 0.29
CA LEU A 7 0.78 9.49 1.76
C LEU A 7 -0.56 9.34 2.50
N ARG A 8 -1.64 9.97 2.01
CA ARG A 8 -2.97 9.92 2.65
C ARG A 8 -3.50 8.50 2.88
N PRO A 9 -3.41 7.56 1.90
CA PRO A 9 -3.90 6.20 2.10
C PRO A 9 -3.20 5.47 3.25
N TRP A 10 -1.89 5.69 3.42
CA TRP A 10 -1.13 5.12 4.55
C TRP A 10 -1.66 5.64 5.88
N VAL A 11 -1.84 6.96 5.99
CA VAL A 11 -2.34 7.57 7.22
C VAL A 11 -3.74 7.08 7.57
N LEU A 12 -4.65 6.98 6.60
CA LEU A 12 -5.99 6.42 6.84
C LEU A 12 -5.92 4.96 7.28
N ASN A 13 -5.06 4.14 6.65
CA ASN A 13 -4.88 2.74 7.05
C ASN A 13 -4.36 2.60 8.48
N ILE A 14 -3.43 3.46 8.87
CA ILE A 14 -2.82 3.49 10.21
C ILE A 14 -3.83 3.91 11.26
N LEU A 15 -4.55 5.00 11.03
CA LEU A 15 -5.51 5.57 11.98
C LEU A 15 -6.78 4.74 12.16
N ARG A 16 -7.05 3.81 11.23
CA ARG A 16 -8.10 2.78 11.40
C ARG A 16 -7.83 1.80 12.52
N ARG A 17 -6.56 1.56 12.84
CA ARG A 17 -6.17 0.60 13.87
C ARG A 17 -6.22 1.23 15.26
N SER A 18 -5.75 2.48 15.37
CA SER A 18 -5.74 3.23 16.63
C SER A 18 -5.44 4.71 16.36
N PRO A 19 -5.88 5.63 17.25
CA PRO A 19 -5.45 7.02 17.20
C PRO A 19 -3.93 7.17 17.39
N LYS A 20 -3.28 7.95 16.53
CA LYS A 20 -1.82 8.15 16.56
C LYS A 20 -1.43 9.61 16.35
N ASN A 21 -0.32 10.03 16.95
CA ASN A 21 0.29 11.33 16.67
C ASN A 21 1.13 11.30 15.38
N GLY A 22 1.58 12.47 14.92
CA GLY A 22 2.34 12.59 13.67
C GLY A 22 3.65 11.79 13.64
N ALA A 23 4.34 11.66 14.78
CA ALA A 23 5.58 10.89 14.89
C ALA A 23 5.30 9.39 14.77
N GLU A 24 4.32 8.89 15.54
CA GLU A 24 3.89 7.49 15.48
C GLU A 24 3.41 7.10 14.07
N ILE A 25 2.78 8.02 13.33
CA ILE A 25 2.40 7.81 11.93
C ILE A 25 3.63 7.65 11.03
N MET A 26 4.66 8.50 11.19
CA MET A 26 5.90 8.38 10.41
C MET A 26 6.61 7.05 10.69
N ASP A 27 6.68 6.65 11.95
CA ASP A 27 7.33 5.41 12.38
C ASP A 27 6.56 4.17 11.91
N GLU A 28 5.22 4.20 11.96
CA GLU A 28 4.39 3.11 11.43
C GLU A 28 4.55 2.98 9.91
N ILE A 29 4.64 4.10 9.18
CA ILE A 29 4.91 4.06 7.73
C ILE A 29 6.27 3.44 7.48
N GLU A 30 7.32 3.86 8.19
CA GLU A 30 8.65 3.25 8.09
C GLU A 30 8.62 1.74 8.36
N ASN A 31 7.91 1.31 9.40
CA ASN A 31 7.76 -0.10 9.77
C ASN A 31 7.02 -0.91 8.70
N MET A 32 5.86 -0.44 8.22
CA MET A 32 5.10 -1.10 7.15
C MET A 32 5.88 -1.13 5.84
N SER A 33 6.77 -0.15 5.68
CA SER A 33 7.69 -0.08 4.56
C SER A 33 8.81 -1.16 4.69
N GLN A 34 9.15 -1.66 5.88
CA GLN A 34 10.42 -2.41 6.10
C GLN A 34 11.66 -1.50 5.94
N GLY A 35 11.54 -0.24 6.35
CA GLY A 35 12.65 0.72 6.44
C GLY A 35 13.09 1.41 5.14
N TRP A 36 12.61 0.99 3.96
CA TRP A 36 12.91 1.67 2.68
C TRP A 36 12.34 3.09 2.56
N TRP A 37 11.35 3.49 3.38
CA TRP A 37 10.78 4.83 3.29
C TRP A 37 10.20 5.35 4.61
N ARG A 38 10.69 6.50 5.05
CA ARG A 38 10.10 7.30 6.13
C ARG A 38 9.72 8.69 5.61
N PRO A 39 8.44 9.10 5.67
CA PRO A 39 8.04 10.42 5.20
C PRO A 39 8.55 11.50 6.15
N SER A 40 8.82 12.70 5.62
CA SER A 40 9.33 13.81 6.43
C SER A 40 8.20 14.51 7.19
N PRO A 41 8.48 15.14 8.35
CA PRO A 41 7.50 15.95 9.07
C PRO A 41 6.86 17.03 8.17
N GLY A 42 7.65 17.67 7.30
CA GLY A 42 7.18 18.69 6.36
C GLY A 42 6.24 18.16 5.27
N SER A 43 6.14 16.84 5.09
CA SER A 43 5.15 16.21 4.22
C SER A 43 3.92 15.70 4.99
N VAL A 44 4.12 15.27 6.24
CA VAL A 44 3.10 14.62 7.06
C VAL A 44 2.18 15.66 7.71
N TYR A 45 2.72 16.65 8.42
CA TYR A 45 1.90 17.61 9.16
C TYR A 45 1.01 18.47 8.25
N PRO A 46 1.49 19.04 7.14
CA PRO A 46 0.61 19.77 6.23
C PRO A 46 -0.49 18.89 5.62
N MET A 47 -0.22 17.60 5.41
CA MET A 47 -1.23 16.66 4.93
C MET A 47 -2.24 16.30 6.01
N LEU A 48 -1.81 16.11 7.27
CA LEU A 48 -2.73 15.87 8.40
C LEU A 48 -3.68 17.06 8.60
N GLU A 49 -3.17 18.29 8.53
CA GLU A 49 -3.99 19.50 8.56
C GLU A 49 -5.01 19.53 7.42
N GLU A 50 -4.59 19.17 6.21
CA GLU A 50 -5.48 19.07 5.06
C GLU A 50 -6.55 17.99 5.25
N MET A 51 -6.19 16.82 5.81
CA MET A 51 -7.14 15.74 6.10
C MET A 51 -8.12 16.10 7.22
N VAL A 52 -7.70 16.90 8.22
CA VAL A 52 -8.60 17.47 9.24
C VAL A 52 -9.58 18.43 8.59
N LYS A 53 -9.08 19.34 7.74
CA LYS A 53 -9.92 20.29 7.00
C LYS A 53 -10.93 19.61 6.07
N ASP A 54 -10.51 18.53 5.41
CA ASP A 54 -11.36 17.70 4.56
C ASP A 54 -12.38 16.89 5.39
N GLY A 55 -12.24 16.86 6.73
CA GLY A 55 -13.10 16.13 7.66
C GLY A 55 -12.87 14.62 7.64
N LEU A 56 -11.72 14.16 7.14
CA LEU A 56 -11.37 12.74 7.06
C LEU A 56 -10.81 12.20 8.39
N ILE A 57 -10.12 13.07 9.14
CA ILE A 57 -9.58 12.75 10.45
C ILE A 57 -9.91 13.89 11.40
N GLU A 58 -9.92 13.62 12.70
CA GLU A 58 -10.06 14.63 13.75
C GLU A 58 -8.80 14.63 14.61
N LYS A 59 -8.45 15.80 15.15
CA LYS A 59 -7.34 15.94 16.10
C LYS A 59 -7.90 15.96 17.51
N ARG A 60 -7.45 15.03 18.33
CA ARG A 60 -7.77 14.91 19.76
C ARG A 60 -7.01 15.94 20.58
N ASP A 61 -7.51 16.18 21.80
CA ASP A 61 -6.89 17.07 22.78
C ASP A 61 -5.48 16.61 23.20
N ASP A 62 -5.22 15.31 23.16
CA ASP A 62 -3.90 14.70 23.42
C ASP A 62 -2.91 14.82 22.23
N GLY A 63 -3.32 15.50 21.16
CA GLY A 63 -2.51 15.69 19.95
C GLY A 63 -2.46 14.50 19.00
N ARG A 64 -3.19 13.41 19.28
CA ARG A 64 -3.36 12.29 18.36
C ARG A 64 -4.42 12.61 17.30
N TYR A 65 -4.34 11.93 16.18
CA TYR A 65 -5.34 11.97 15.10
C TYR A 65 -6.17 10.69 15.14
N GLU A 66 -7.47 10.81 14.86
CA GLU A 66 -8.42 9.71 14.80
C GLU A 66 -9.23 9.80 13.51
N ILE A 67 -9.64 8.65 12.95
CA ILE A 67 -10.43 8.61 11.70
C ILE A 67 -11.89 8.96 11.96
N THR A 68 -12.47 9.85 11.16
CA THR A 68 -13.89 10.23 11.29
C THR A 68 -14.82 9.23 10.60
N THR A 69 -16.12 9.31 10.90
CA THR A 69 -17.16 8.55 10.17
C THR A 69 -17.20 8.93 8.69
N LYS A 70 -16.99 10.21 8.35
CA LYS A 70 -16.93 10.70 6.97
C LYS A 70 -15.82 10.00 6.16
N ALA A 71 -14.66 9.76 6.75
CA ALA A 71 -13.60 8.99 6.07
C ALA A 71 -13.94 7.50 5.90
N LYS A 72 -14.78 6.93 6.76
CA LYS A 72 -15.28 5.56 6.59
C LYS A 72 -16.29 5.48 5.45
N GLU A 73 -17.12 6.51 5.28
CA GLU A 73 -18.15 6.60 4.22
C GLU A 73 -17.57 7.00 2.85
N ALA A 74 -16.58 7.90 2.82
CA ALA A 74 -15.90 8.32 1.59
C ALA A 74 -15.07 7.20 0.91
N GLU A 75 -15.00 6.02 1.51
CA GLU A 75 -14.31 4.85 0.97
C GLU A 75 -15.00 4.27 -0.27
N ASP A 76 -16.33 4.37 -0.37
CA ASP A 76 -17.07 3.93 -1.55
C ASP A 76 -16.81 4.81 -2.78
N GLU A 77 -16.35 6.05 -2.58
CA GLU A 77 -16.12 7.02 -3.66
C GLU A 77 -14.65 7.12 -4.10
N TRP A 78 -13.69 6.48 -3.39
CA TRP A 78 -12.26 6.65 -3.70
C TRP A 78 -11.71 5.54 -4.62
N PRO A 79 -11.42 5.81 -5.91
CA PRO A 79 -10.99 4.79 -6.88
C PRO A 79 -9.64 4.14 -6.57
N PHE A 80 -8.87 4.66 -5.60
CA PHE A 80 -7.56 4.11 -5.21
C PHE A 80 -7.59 3.29 -3.90
N SER A 81 -8.73 3.11 -3.24
CA SER A 81 -8.82 2.19 -2.06
C SER A 81 -8.60 0.72 -2.45
N HIS A 82 -8.66 0.43 -3.76
CA HIS A 82 -8.44 -0.89 -4.35
C HIS A 82 -6.99 -1.39 -4.37
N HIS A 83 -5.99 -0.61 -3.93
CA HIS A 83 -4.57 -1.04 -3.94
C HIS A 83 -4.03 -1.57 -2.60
N PHE A 84 -4.80 -1.46 -1.50
CA PHE A 84 -4.32 -1.89 -0.17
C PHE A 84 -5.16 -2.97 0.52
N THR A 85 -6.25 -3.44 -0.11
CA THR A 85 -6.76 -4.79 0.18
C THR A 85 -6.16 -5.69 -0.88
N GLY A 86 -5.27 -6.61 -0.51
CA GLY A 86 -4.83 -7.67 -1.43
C GLY A 86 -6.04 -8.37 -2.09
N PRO A 87 -5.82 -9.13 -3.17
CA PRO A 87 -6.88 -9.79 -3.92
C PRO A 87 -7.90 -10.48 -2.99
N ARG A 88 -9.17 -10.07 -3.09
CA ARG A 88 -10.26 -10.47 -2.16
C ARG A 88 -10.81 -11.88 -2.42
N SER A 89 -10.33 -12.54 -3.47
CA SER A 89 -10.68 -13.91 -3.83
C SER A 89 -9.49 -14.64 -4.42
N ILE A 90 -9.55 -15.97 -4.40
CA ILE A 90 -8.56 -16.84 -5.05
C ILE A 90 -8.46 -16.49 -6.55
N ASP A 91 -9.59 -16.26 -7.23
CA ASP A 91 -9.59 -15.86 -8.64
C ASP A 91 -8.85 -14.54 -8.89
N ALA A 92 -9.03 -13.55 -8.00
CA ALA A 92 -8.30 -12.30 -8.10
C ALA A 92 -6.78 -12.50 -7.90
N MET A 93 -6.39 -13.39 -6.97
CA MET A 93 -4.97 -13.76 -6.76
C MET A 93 -4.37 -14.40 -8.01
N LEU A 94 -5.09 -15.36 -8.60
CA LEU A 94 -4.65 -16.08 -9.78
C LEU A 94 -4.54 -15.14 -10.99
N ASN A 95 -5.51 -14.25 -11.20
CA ASN A 95 -5.46 -13.25 -12.27
C ASN A 95 -4.24 -12.32 -12.15
N GLU A 96 -3.90 -11.91 -10.92
CA GLU A 96 -2.73 -11.07 -10.69
C GLU A 96 -1.42 -11.83 -10.96
N ILE A 97 -1.32 -13.08 -10.50
CA ILE A 97 -0.19 -13.97 -10.83
C ILE A 97 -0.05 -14.14 -12.34
N THR A 98 -1.15 -14.35 -13.06
CA THR A 98 -1.15 -14.44 -14.53
C THR A 98 -0.64 -13.15 -15.17
N GLY A 99 -1.04 -11.98 -14.66
CA GLY A 99 -0.54 -10.69 -15.13
C GLY A 99 0.98 -10.54 -14.98
N TYR A 100 1.53 -10.92 -13.83
CA TYR A 100 2.97 -10.87 -13.61
C TYR A 100 3.74 -11.91 -14.45
N ILE A 101 3.17 -13.10 -14.67
CA ILE A 101 3.75 -14.10 -15.58
C ILE A 101 3.84 -13.52 -16.99
N ALA A 102 2.77 -12.91 -17.52
CA ALA A 102 2.78 -12.29 -18.84
C ALA A 102 3.85 -11.20 -18.96
N TYR A 103 4.02 -10.38 -17.92
CA TYR A 103 5.10 -9.39 -17.86
C TYR A 103 6.49 -10.03 -17.88
N PHE A 104 6.71 -11.11 -17.13
CA PHE A 104 7.98 -11.84 -17.14
C PHE A 104 8.28 -12.50 -18.48
N GLU A 105 7.26 -13.01 -19.17
CA GLU A 105 7.42 -13.53 -20.52
C GLU A 105 7.83 -12.44 -21.50
N ASP A 106 7.19 -11.27 -21.44
CA ASP A 106 7.56 -10.11 -22.24
C ASP A 106 8.99 -9.65 -21.94
N LEU A 107 9.35 -9.57 -20.66
CA LEU A 107 10.71 -9.23 -20.23
C LEU A 107 11.74 -10.26 -20.69
N THR A 108 11.38 -11.55 -20.73
CA THR A 108 12.25 -12.60 -21.25
C THR A 108 12.50 -12.42 -22.75
N ARG A 109 11.51 -11.92 -23.51
CA ARG A 109 11.61 -11.65 -24.94
C ARG A 109 12.37 -10.36 -25.25
N THR A 110 12.19 -9.32 -24.44
CA THR A 110 12.68 -7.96 -24.70
C THR A 110 13.99 -7.62 -24.00
N ASP A 111 14.23 -8.13 -22.79
CA ASP A 111 15.40 -7.81 -21.96
C ASP A 111 15.74 -8.96 -20.99
N ARG A 112 16.22 -10.07 -21.55
CA ARG A 112 16.51 -11.30 -20.81
C ARG A 112 17.51 -11.10 -19.67
N ALA A 113 18.42 -10.13 -19.76
CA ALA A 113 19.41 -9.86 -18.74
C ALA A 113 18.78 -9.44 -17.39
N LYS A 114 17.58 -8.86 -17.42
CA LYS A 114 16.84 -8.48 -16.20
C LYS A 114 16.23 -9.66 -15.46
N ILE A 115 15.89 -10.74 -16.17
CA ILE A 115 15.24 -11.91 -15.56
C ILE A 115 16.21 -13.05 -15.21
N GLU A 116 17.33 -13.12 -15.93
CA GLU A 116 18.37 -14.14 -15.75
C GLU A 116 18.82 -14.33 -14.28
N PRO A 117 19.07 -13.26 -13.49
CA PRO A 117 19.50 -13.39 -12.09
C PRO A 117 18.44 -14.03 -11.16
N PHE A 118 17.19 -14.12 -11.61
CA PHE A 118 16.06 -14.56 -10.79
C PHE A 118 15.51 -15.94 -11.18
N LYS A 119 16.12 -16.63 -12.16
CA LYS A 119 15.65 -17.93 -12.68
C LYS A 119 15.46 -18.98 -11.60
N ASP A 120 16.38 -19.07 -10.63
CA ASP A 120 16.28 -20.06 -9.55
C ASP A 120 15.08 -19.79 -8.65
N LYS A 121 14.78 -18.52 -8.36
CA LYS A 121 13.59 -18.14 -7.59
C LYS A 121 12.30 -18.48 -8.35
N ILE A 122 12.26 -18.20 -9.65
CA ILE A 122 11.12 -18.54 -10.51
C ILE A 122 10.91 -20.06 -10.51
N ARG A 123 11.97 -20.84 -10.66
CA ARG A 123 11.91 -22.31 -10.61
C ARG A 123 11.33 -22.82 -9.30
N THR A 124 11.82 -22.33 -8.15
CA THR A 124 11.28 -22.70 -6.84
C THR A 124 9.79 -22.35 -6.70
N MET A 125 9.36 -21.21 -7.24
CA MET A 125 7.94 -20.83 -7.23
C MET A 125 7.09 -21.78 -8.08
N THR A 126 7.56 -22.15 -9.28
CA THR A 126 6.87 -23.11 -10.15
C THR A 126 6.71 -24.47 -9.48
N GLU A 127 7.75 -24.98 -8.82
CA GLU A 127 7.70 -26.25 -8.09
C GLU A 127 6.66 -26.23 -6.95
N ARG A 128 6.62 -25.14 -6.19
CA ARG A 128 5.64 -24.94 -5.11
C ARG A 128 4.22 -24.87 -5.66
N LEU A 129 3.99 -24.14 -6.75
CA LEU A 129 2.68 -24.03 -7.38
C LEU A 129 2.21 -25.38 -7.94
N ALA A 130 3.11 -26.11 -8.60
CA ALA A 130 2.80 -27.44 -9.14
C ALA A 130 2.45 -28.47 -8.04
N ALA A 131 2.99 -28.31 -6.83
CA ALA A 131 2.62 -29.15 -5.70
C ALA A 131 1.20 -28.89 -5.17
N LEU A 132 0.64 -27.69 -5.41
CA LEU A 132 -0.71 -27.32 -4.98
C LEU A 132 -1.81 -27.84 -5.90
N SER A 133 -1.48 -28.22 -7.14
CA SER A 133 -2.41 -28.74 -8.14
C SER A 133 -2.38 -30.28 -8.26
N LYS A 134 -1.81 -30.96 -7.25
CA LYS A 134 -1.72 -32.42 -7.19
C LYS A 134 -2.85 -33.03 -6.37
#